data_AF-A0A2V5PWD2-F1
#
_entry.id   AF-A0A2V5PWD2-F1
#
_cell.length_a   1.000
_cell.length_b   1.000
_cell.length_c   1.000
_cell.angle_alpha   90.00
_cell.angle_beta   90.00
_cell.angle_gamma   90.00
#
_symmetry.space_group_name_H-M   'P 1'
#
loop_
_entity.id
_entity.type
_entity.pdbx_description
1 polymer ?
#
loop_
_entity_poly.entity_id
_entity_poly.type
_entity_poly.pdbx_seq_one_letter_code
_entity_poly.pdbx_strand_id
1 'polypeptide(L)'
;RNIGLGHDFLRHITRCRILLFVLDIAGSEGRHPIEDLQSLRREINLYDPRLSERPWYVVANKMDLPDASENLRALEDRFPEREIVPISANRSDGLDELRSRLARWLSDNTEETAGEKLVGTEETVAAE
;
A
#
# COMPACT_ATOMS: atom_id res chain seq x y z
N ARG A 1 -4.28 -13.42 19.82
CA ARG A 1 -2.86 -13.04 19.61
C ARG A 1 -2.76 -12.52 18.18
N ASN A 2 -2.51 -11.23 17.98
CA ASN A 2 -2.08 -10.69 16.69
C ASN A 2 -0.65 -11.17 16.46
N ILE A 3 -0.42 -12.03 15.47
CA ILE A 3 0.87 -12.69 15.23
C ILE A 3 1.78 -11.84 14.31
N GLY A 4 1.46 -10.55 14.16
CA GLY A 4 2.01 -9.70 13.09
C GLY A 4 1.56 -10.16 11.71
N LEU A 5 2.04 -9.50 10.66
CA LEU A 5 1.72 -9.84 9.26
C LEU A 5 2.16 -11.25 8.84
N GLY A 6 3.07 -11.89 9.60
CA GLY A 6 3.61 -13.21 9.29
C GLY A 6 4.72 -13.16 8.24
N HIS A 7 5.79 -13.93 8.47
CA HIS A 7 7.00 -13.87 7.63
C HIS A 7 6.74 -14.26 6.16
N ASP A 8 5.86 -15.23 5.93
CA ASP A 8 5.53 -15.65 4.56
C ASP A 8 4.78 -14.57 3.80
N PHE A 9 3.81 -13.90 4.40
CA PHE A 9 3.12 -12.76 3.77
C PHE A 9 4.11 -11.65 3.43
N LEU A 10 4.99 -11.31 4.37
CA LEU A 10 6.03 -10.28 4.17
C LEU A 10 6.97 -10.63 3.01
N ARG A 11 7.33 -11.90 2.84
CA ARG A 11 8.10 -12.37 1.69
C ARG A 11 7.34 -12.18 0.37
N HIS A 12 6.03 -12.43 0.34
CA HIS A 12 5.23 -12.28 -0.88
C HIS A 12 5.11 -10.82 -1.33
N ILE A 13 4.87 -9.89 -0.40
CA ILE A 13 4.69 -8.47 -0.74
C ILE A 13 5.97 -7.81 -1.27
N THR A 14 7.15 -8.41 -1.11
CA THR A 14 8.40 -7.91 -1.72
C THR A 14 8.36 -7.86 -3.24
N ARG A 15 7.48 -8.63 -3.90
CA ARG A 15 7.30 -8.62 -5.35
C ARG A 15 6.24 -7.62 -5.82
N CYS A 16 5.51 -6.97 -4.91
CA CYS A 16 4.45 -6.03 -5.25
C CYS A 16 5.04 -4.66 -5.63
N ARG A 17 4.56 -4.09 -6.74
CA ARG A 17 5.00 -2.76 -7.21
C ARG A 17 4.42 -1.61 -6.37
N ILE A 18 3.25 -1.83 -5.76
CA ILE A 18 2.55 -0.90 -4.89
C ILE A 18 1.99 -1.66 -3.67
N LEU A 19 1.92 -0.99 -2.52
CA LEU A 19 1.31 -1.52 -1.30
C LEU A 19 -0.02 -0.81 -1.02
N LEU A 20 -1.06 -1.56 -0.68
CA LEU A 20 -2.36 -1.01 -0.28
C LEU A 20 -2.60 -1.31 1.19
N PHE A 21 -2.67 -0.26 2.00
CA PHE A 21 -3.01 -0.36 3.42
C PHE A 21 -4.52 -0.23 3.56
N VAL A 22 -5.20 -1.35 3.77
CA VAL A 22 -6.65 -1.37 4.01
C VAL A 22 -6.90 -1.15 5.49
N LEU A 23 -7.59 -0.06 5.83
CA LEU A 23 -7.86 0.32 7.21
C LEU A 23 -9.36 0.29 7.49
N ASP A 24 -9.74 -0.13 8.69
CA ASP A 24 -11.07 0.14 9.24
C ASP A 24 -11.10 1.60 9.71
N ILE A 25 -11.70 2.49 8.91
CA ILE A 25 -11.70 3.93 9.19
C ILE A 25 -12.71 4.30 10.29
N ALA A 26 -13.73 3.48 10.49
CA ALA A 26 -14.72 3.69 11.54
C ALA A 26 -14.17 3.33 12.93
N GLY A 27 -13.06 2.61 13.00
CA GLY A 27 -12.51 2.13 14.28
C GLY A 27 -13.47 1.15 14.97
N SER A 28 -14.23 0.36 14.20
CA SER A 28 -15.35 -0.45 14.70
C SER A 28 -14.98 -1.50 15.75
N GLU A 29 -13.69 -1.80 15.88
CA GLU A 29 -13.13 -2.73 16.89
C GLU A 29 -12.42 -2.00 18.05
N GLY A 30 -12.71 -0.71 18.26
CA GLY A 30 -12.04 0.12 19.26
C GLY A 30 -10.60 0.46 18.90
N ARG A 31 -10.27 0.48 17.60
CA ARG A 31 -8.94 0.81 17.07
C ARG A 31 -8.93 2.20 16.45
N HIS A 32 -7.79 2.88 16.51
CA HIS A 32 -7.60 4.18 15.88
C HIS A 32 -6.94 4.02 14.50
N PRO A 33 -7.58 4.45 13.40
CA PRO A 33 -7.09 4.20 12.04
C PRO A 33 -5.68 4.74 11.77
N ILE A 34 -5.37 5.91 12.34
CA ILE A 34 -4.04 6.54 12.22
C ILE A 34 -2.97 5.70 12.92
N GLU A 35 -3.27 5.18 14.12
CA GLU A 35 -2.35 4.35 14.89
C GLU A 35 -2.14 2.99 14.22
N ASP A 36 -3.20 2.41 13.66
CA ASP A 36 -3.15 1.18 12.88
C ASP A 36 -2.22 1.34 11.67
N LEU A 37 -2.38 2.41 10.89
CA LEU A 37 -1.51 2.69 9.75
C LEU A 37 -0.05 2.86 10.17
N GLN A 38 0.20 3.63 11.22
CA GLN A 38 1.56 3.84 11.73
C GLN A 38 2.20 2.54 12.22
N SER A 39 1.43 1.68 12.87
CA SER A 39 1.89 0.38 13.34
C SER A 39 2.22 -0.56 12.19
N LEU A 40 1.33 -0.67 11.19
CA LEU A 40 1.57 -1.43 9.97
C LEU A 40 2.82 -0.94 9.22
N ARG A 41 2.96 0.38 9.05
CA ARG A 41 4.13 0.99 8.41
C ARG A 41 5.42 0.69 9.18
N ARG A 42 5.38 0.71 10.50
CA ARG A 42 6.52 0.37 11.36
C ARG A 42 6.91 -1.10 11.21
N GLU A 43 5.94 -2.02 11.17
CA GLU A 43 6.20 -3.44 10.96
C GLU A 43 6.89 -3.70 9.61
N ILE A 44 6.41 -3.07 8.54
CA ILE A 44 7.03 -3.16 7.21
C ILE A 44 8.47 -2.62 7.25
N ASN A 45 8.70 -1.49 7.91
CA ASN A 45 10.01 -0.86 8.00
C ASN A 45 11.03 -1.70 8.78
N LEU A 46 10.56 -2.36 9.85
CA LEU A 46 11.38 -3.26 10.66
C LEU A 46 11.74 -4.55 9.91
N TYR A 47 10.89 -4.99 8.99
CA TYR A 47 11.16 -6.15 8.15
C TYR A 47 12.16 -5.84 7.04
N ASP A 48 11.92 -4.78 6.25
CA ASP A 48 12.81 -4.32 5.19
C ASP A 48 12.57 -2.81 4.93
N PRO A 49 13.53 -1.93 5.26
CA PRO A 49 13.41 -0.50 4.98
C PRO A 49 13.13 -0.17 3.51
N ARG A 50 13.66 -0.95 2.56
CA ARG A 50 13.41 -0.75 1.12
C ARG A 50 11.95 -1.04 0.76
N LEU A 51 11.29 -1.93 1.50
CA LEU A 51 9.86 -2.20 1.31
C LEU A 51 9.00 -1.02 1.78
N SER A 52 9.44 -0.29 2.81
CA SER A 52 8.77 0.92 3.30
C SER A 52 8.89 2.13 2.37
N GLU A 53 9.85 2.13 1.46
CA GLU A 53 10.02 3.16 0.42
C GLU A 53 9.09 2.96 -0.78
N ARG A 54 8.51 1.75 -0.94
CA ARG A 54 7.62 1.47 -2.07
C ARG A 54 6.41 2.41 -2.10
N PRO A 55 5.92 2.78 -3.29
CA PRO A 55 4.65 3.49 -3.44
C PRO A 55 3.53 2.78 -2.69
N TRP A 56 2.68 3.55 -2.02
CA TRP A 56 1.61 2.99 -1.22
C TRP A 56 0.41 3.92 -1.11
N TYR A 57 -0.78 3.32 -1.07
CA TYR A 57 -2.06 3.99 -0.87
C TYR A 57 -2.73 3.51 0.40
N VAL A 58 -3.66 4.31 0.92
CA VAL A 58 -4.61 3.89 1.94
C VAL A 58 -5.95 3.58 1.29
N VAL A 59 -6.52 2.44 1.63
CA VAL A 59 -7.91 2.11 1.33
C VAL A 59 -8.68 2.26 2.64
N ALA A 60 -9.38 3.39 2.80
CA ALA A 60 -10.16 3.70 3.99
C ALA A 60 -11.51 2.96 3.91
N ASN A 61 -11.55 1.74 4.45
CA ASN A 61 -12.69 0.84 4.37
C ASN A 61 -13.66 1.05 5.55
N LYS A 62 -14.89 0.54 5.41
CA LYS A 62 -16.02 0.66 6.34
C LYS A 62 -16.61 2.07 6.43
N MET A 63 -16.62 2.81 5.32
CA MET A 63 -17.25 4.14 5.23
C MET A 63 -18.78 4.15 5.49
N ASP A 64 -19.41 2.99 5.57
CA ASP A 64 -20.82 2.82 5.89
C ASP A 64 -21.14 2.92 7.39
N LEU A 65 -20.13 2.93 8.25
CA LEU A 65 -20.30 2.98 9.70
C LEU A 65 -20.23 4.41 10.25
N PRO A 66 -20.77 4.64 11.47
CA PRO A 66 -20.59 5.90 12.19
C PRO A 66 -19.10 6.25 12.36
N ASP A 67 -18.82 7.53 12.57
CA ASP A 67 -17.49 8.10 12.85
C ASP A 67 -16.46 8.00 11.69
N ALA A 68 -16.74 7.17 10.68
CA ALA A 68 -15.90 6.97 9.50
C ALA A 68 -15.56 8.29 8.78
N SER A 69 -16.54 9.18 8.61
CA SER A 69 -16.35 10.45 7.92
C SER A 69 -15.45 11.43 8.68
N GLU A 70 -15.55 11.46 10.01
CA GLU A 70 -14.69 12.33 10.84
C GLU A 70 -13.26 11.77 10.90
N ASN A 71 -13.13 10.47 11.10
CA ASN A 71 -11.84 9.78 11.09
C ASN A 71 -11.15 9.85 9.73
N LEU A 72 -11.90 9.80 8.62
CA LEU A 72 -11.36 10.00 7.28
C LEU A 72 -10.74 11.39 7.14
N ARG A 73 -11.44 12.44 7.58
CA ARG A 73 -10.90 13.82 7.55
C ARG A 73 -9.62 13.93 8.38
N ALA A 74 -9.62 13.38 9.60
CA ALA A 74 -8.43 13.37 10.44
C ALA A 74 -7.26 12.61 9.80
N LEU A 75 -7.54 11.52 9.08
CA LEU A 75 -6.54 10.76 8.34
C LEU A 75 -5.99 11.56 7.15
N GLU A 76 -6.84 12.21 6.36
CA GLU A 76 -6.46 13.08 5.24
C GLU A 76 -5.62 14.26 5.71
N ASP A 77 -6.03 14.94 6.80
CA ASP A 77 -5.29 16.05 7.40
C ASP A 77 -3.90 15.61 7.90
N ARG A 78 -3.80 14.38 8.42
CA ARG A 78 -2.53 13.83 8.91
C ARG A 78 -1.59 13.40 7.78
N PHE A 79 -2.13 13.00 6.64
CA PHE A 79 -1.39 12.45 5.51
C PHE A 79 -1.79 13.09 4.17
N PRO A 80 -1.63 14.42 4.02
CA PRO A 80 -2.20 15.17 2.90
C PRO A 80 -1.60 14.82 1.52
N GLU A 81 -0.38 14.27 1.52
CA GLU A 81 0.34 13.86 0.30
C GLU A 81 0.07 12.40 -0.08
N ARG A 82 -0.79 11.70 0.66
CA ARG A 82 -1.06 10.28 0.45
C ARG A 82 -2.38 10.09 -0.27
N GLU A 83 -2.38 9.18 -1.24
CA GLU A 83 -3.59 8.71 -1.89
C GLU A 83 -4.41 7.89 -0.90
N ILE A 84 -5.55 8.44 -0.51
CA ILE A 84 -6.54 7.82 0.36
C ILE A 84 -7.81 7.61 -0.46
N VAL A 85 -8.25 6.35 -0.54
CA VAL A 85 -9.44 5.97 -1.30
C VAL A 85 -10.50 5.46 -0.32
N PRO A 86 -11.57 6.24 -0.06
CA PRO A 86 -12.66 5.81 0.81
C PRO A 86 -13.54 4.78 0.10
N ILE A 87 -13.81 3.66 0.78
CA ILE A 87 -14.68 2.59 0.29
C ILE A 87 -15.60 2.05 1.38
N SER A 88 -16.70 1.43 0.96
CA SER A 88 -17.41 0.45 1.79
C SER A 88 -17.44 -0.87 1.04
N ALA A 89 -16.55 -1.80 1.42
CA ALA A 89 -16.52 -3.13 0.79
C ALA A 89 -17.84 -3.89 0.97
N ASN A 90 -18.51 -3.71 2.11
CA ASN A 90 -19.81 -4.35 2.39
C ASN A 90 -20.93 -3.83 1.46
N ARG A 91 -20.87 -2.55 1.08
CA ARG A 91 -21.83 -1.93 0.16
C ARG A 91 -21.38 -1.91 -1.29
N SER A 92 -20.15 -2.35 -1.57
CA SER A 92 -19.47 -2.19 -2.87
C SER A 92 -19.28 -0.73 -3.31
N ASP A 93 -19.36 0.22 -2.38
CA ASP A 93 -19.19 1.65 -2.66
C ASP A 93 -17.70 1.99 -2.79
N GLY A 94 -17.33 2.80 -3.79
CA GLY A 94 -15.96 3.29 -4.00
C GLY A 94 -14.99 2.30 -4.66
N LEU A 95 -15.41 1.06 -4.96
CA LEU A 95 -14.55 0.05 -5.57
C LEU A 95 -14.16 0.39 -7.02
N ASP A 96 -15.06 1.00 -7.80
CA ASP A 96 -14.76 1.41 -9.18
C ASP A 96 -13.75 2.56 -9.22
N GLU A 97 -13.81 3.48 -8.26
CA GLU A 97 -12.84 4.56 -8.11
C GLU A 97 -11.47 3.98 -7.71
N LEU A 98 -11.42 3.07 -6.73
CA LEU A 98 -10.20 2.35 -6.37
C LEU A 98 -9.58 1.64 -7.59
N ARG A 99 -10.39 0.91 -8.35
CA ARG A 99 -9.95 0.22 -9.57
C ARG A 99 -9.39 1.19 -10.60
N SER A 100 -10.08 2.30 -10.82
CA SER A 100 -9.69 3.32 -11.80
C SER A 100 -8.37 4.00 -11.42
N ARG A 101 -8.17 4.32 -10.13
CA ARG A 101 -6.90 4.88 -9.63
C ARG A 101 -5.75 3.89 -9.77
N LEU A 102 -5.96 2.63 -9.40
CA LEU A 102 -4.93 1.60 -9.54
C LEU A 102 -4.59 1.32 -11.01
N ALA A 103 -5.59 1.29 -11.90
CA ALA A 103 -5.36 1.13 -13.34
C ALA A 103 -4.55 2.29 -13.91
N ARG A 104 -4.85 3.53 -13.51
CA ARG A 104 -4.07 4.71 -13.88
C ARG A 104 -2.64 4.61 -13.39
N TRP A 105 -2.45 4.33 -12.10
CA TRP A 105 -1.12 4.16 -11.50
C TRP A 105 -0.30 3.08 -12.21
N LEU A 106 -0.92 1.94 -12.53
CA LEU A 106 -0.25 0.86 -13.26
C LEU A 106 0.18 1.32 -14.66
N SER A 107 -0.69 1.99 -15.41
CA SER A 107 -0.35 2.52 -16.74
C SER A 107 0.84 3.47 -16.66
N ASP A 108 0.81 4.42 -15.73
CA ASP A 108 1.84 5.45 -15.58
C ASP A 108 3.21 4.88 -15.16
N ASN A 109 3.22 3.74 -14.46
CA ASN A 109 4.44 3.15 -13.89
C ASN A 109 4.94 1.92 -14.68
N THR A 110 4.29 1.50 -15.76
CA THR A 110 4.64 0.29 -16.54
C THR A 110 5.76 0.51 -17.56
N GLU A 111 6.12 1.75 -17.88
CA GLU A 111 7.19 2.06 -18.84
C GLU A 111 8.62 1.93 -18.26
N GLU A 112 8.78 1.91 -16.92
CA GLU A 112 10.09 1.92 -16.28
C GLU A 112 10.78 0.54 -16.19
N THR A 113 10.04 -0.56 -16.35
CA THR A 113 10.58 -1.92 -16.14
C THR A 113 11.21 -2.56 -17.39
N ALA A 114 11.12 -1.90 -18.56
CA ALA A 114 11.71 -2.41 -19.81
C ALA A 114 13.19 -2.00 -20.00
N GLY A 115 13.70 -1.03 -19.24
CA GLY A 115 15.04 -0.46 -19.43
C GLY A 115 16.18 -1.16 -18.67
N GLU A 116 15.91 -1.96 -17.66
CA GLU A 116 16.96 -2.56 -16.80
C GLU A 116 17.47 -3.94 -17.27
N LYS A 117 17.10 -4.40 -18.48
CA LYS A 117 17.56 -5.70 -19.01
C LYS A 117 18.78 -5.66 -19.94
N LEU A 118 19.46 -4.52 -20.09
CA LEU A 118 20.60 -4.37 -21.00
C LEU A 118 21.81 -3.65 -20.39
N VAL A 119 22.22 -3.99 -19.17
CA VAL A 119 23.61 -3.72 -18.74
C VAL A 119 24.15 -4.87 -17.89
N GLY A 120 25.08 -5.62 -18.48
CA GLY A 120 26.23 -6.17 -17.76
C GLY A 120 26.19 -7.64 -17.37
N THR A 121 26.75 -8.47 -18.25
CA THR A 121 27.73 -9.58 -18.07
C THR A 121 27.43 -10.61 -19.17
N GLU A 122 28.31 -10.91 -20.11
CA GLU A 122 29.57 -11.64 -19.96
C GLU A 122 30.58 -11.11 -20.99
N GLU A 123 31.75 -10.62 -20.58
CA GLU A 123 32.96 -11.36 -20.17
C GLU A 123 33.94 -11.53 -21.34
N THR A 124 35.04 -10.80 -21.17
CA THR A 124 36.29 -10.83 -21.91
C THR A 124 36.76 -12.26 -22.16
N VAL A 125 36.91 -12.66 -23.43
CA VAL A 125 37.74 -13.83 -23.78
C VAL A 125 39.04 -13.31 -24.36
N ALA A 126 40.11 -13.57 -23.62
CA ALA A 126 41.49 -13.33 -23.97
C ALA A 126 42.02 -14.41 -24.94
N ALA A 127 43.13 -14.07 -25.61
CA ALA A 127 44.06 -14.94 -26.36
C ALA A 127 43.54 -15.42 -27.73
N GLU A 128 44.23 -15.30 -28.86
CA GLU A 128 45.66 -15.13 -29.20
C GLU A 128 45.82 -14.24 -30.45
#